data_AF-A0A7W1I5U1-F1
#
_entry.id   AF-A0A7W1I5U1-F1
#
_cell.length_a   1.000
_cell.length_b   1.000
_cell.length_c   1.000
_cell.angle_alpha   90.00
_cell.angle_beta   90.00
_cell.angle_gamma   90.00
#
_symmetry.space_group_name_H-M   'P 1'
#
loop_
_entity.id
_entity.type
_entity.pdbx_description
1 polymer ?
#
loop_
_entity_poly.entity_id
_entity_poly.type
_entity_poly.pdbx_seq_one_letter_code
_entity_poly.pdbx_strand_id
1 'polypeptide(L)'
;VENYLENERDFRSILAKVNEAQPEVVALISYYTDGALIAQQARQVDLQARLVANGACNSPLFLELGGEATEGVLTTTVFFAEAARPEAKPFIDAYTAKVGKQPDSFGALAYDAVKILAWATERGDFEREGIQRALVEGSEIPSIVYGPFTFGEDRRVLNATMVPIEVKSGAFAAAAE
;
A
#
# COMPACT_ATOMS: atom_id res chain seq x y z
N VAL A 1 -5.59 21.69 -3.34
CA VAL A 1 -4.53 20.72 -3.72
C VAL A 1 -3.24 21.52 -3.86
N GLU A 2 -2.21 21.14 -3.11
CA GLU A 2 -0.88 21.73 -3.21
C GLU A 2 0.06 20.67 -3.78
N ASN A 3 0.98 21.08 -4.66
CA ASN A 3 1.96 20.18 -5.27
C ASN A 3 3.36 20.53 -4.75
N TYR A 4 4.29 19.58 -4.84
CA TYR A 4 5.69 19.78 -4.52
C TYR A 4 6.58 19.16 -5.60
N LEU A 5 7.83 19.61 -5.69
CA LEU A 5 8.82 19.10 -6.64
C LEU A 5 9.38 17.76 -6.18
N GLU A 6 9.80 16.89 -7.09
CA GLU A 6 10.33 15.55 -6.76
C GLU A 6 11.48 15.55 -5.73
N ASN A 7 12.25 16.64 -5.68
CA ASN A 7 13.38 16.81 -4.76
C ASN A 7 13.11 17.82 -3.63
N GLU A 8 11.86 18.26 -3.45
CA GLU A 8 11.46 19.15 -2.37
C GLU A 8 11.74 18.49 -1.01
N ARG A 9 12.30 19.27 -0.09
CA ARG A 9 12.63 18.82 1.27
C ARG A 9 12.05 19.73 2.33
N ASP A 10 11.55 20.91 1.96
CA ASP A 10 10.91 21.85 2.86
C ASP A 10 9.47 22.11 2.44
N PHE A 11 8.55 21.42 3.10
CA PHE A 11 7.12 21.51 2.92
C PHE A 11 6.46 22.53 3.86
N ARG A 12 7.21 23.20 4.75
CA ARG A 12 6.63 24.06 5.79
C ARG A 12 5.80 25.21 5.23
N SER A 13 6.24 25.82 4.13
CA SER A 13 5.46 26.89 3.47
C SER A 13 4.16 26.37 2.86
N ILE A 14 4.19 25.18 2.25
CA ILE A 14 2.99 24.52 1.72
C ILE A 14 2.05 24.17 2.88
N LEU A 15 2.58 23.59 3.95
CA LEU A 15 1.81 23.17 5.12
C LEU A 15 1.23 24.36 5.89
N ALA A 16 1.94 25.49 5.99
CA ALA A 16 1.41 26.71 6.58
C ALA A 16 0.17 27.22 5.81
N LYS A 17 0.26 27.25 4.48
CA LYS A 17 -0.87 27.60 3.61
C LYS A 17 -2.03 26.61 3.74
N VAL A 18 -1.74 25.31 3.89
CA VAL A 18 -2.77 24.29 4.17
C VAL A 18 -3.42 24.54 5.53
N ASN A 19 -2.65 24.91 6.56
CA ASN A 19 -3.14 25.17 7.91
C ASN A 19 -4.08 26.40 7.96
N GLU A 20 -3.84 27.43 7.14
CA GLU A 20 -4.73 28.60 7.01
C GLU A 20 -6.15 28.22 6.56
N ALA A 21 -6.30 27.12 5.81
CA ALA A 21 -7.60 26.61 5.40
C ALA A 21 -8.33 25.84 6.52
N GLN A 22 -7.69 25.66 7.68
CA GLN A 22 -8.19 24.92 8.85
C GLN A 22 -8.83 23.56 8.50
N PRO A 23 -8.15 22.69 7.73
CA PRO A 23 -8.74 21.44 7.31
C PRO A 23 -8.88 20.47 8.50
N GLU A 24 -9.94 19.67 8.48
CA GLU A 24 -10.05 18.53 9.40
C GLU A 24 -9.10 17.39 9.02
N VAL A 25 -8.83 17.24 7.72
CA VAL A 25 -8.02 16.17 7.15
C VAL A 25 -7.08 16.70 6.06
N VAL A 26 -5.84 16.20 6.05
CA VAL A 26 -4.89 16.41 4.96
C VAL A 26 -4.49 15.06 4.37
N ALA A 27 -4.72 14.90 3.06
CA ALA A 27 -4.37 13.70 2.32
C ALA A 27 -2.98 13.84 1.71
N LEU A 28 -2.08 12.93 2.10
CA LEU A 28 -0.73 12.78 1.57
C LEU A 28 -0.77 11.80 0.39
N ILE A 29 -0.58 12.34 -0.82
CA ILE A 29 -0.44 11.55 -2.04
C ILE A 29 1.05 11.55 -2.40
N SER A 30 1.81 10.71 -1.70
CA SER A 30 3.27 10.73 -1.70
C SER A 30 3.86 9.33 -1.56
N TYR A 31 5.16 9.19 -1.78
CA TYR A 31 5.88 8.00 -1.32
C TYR A 31 6.25 8.13 0.15
N TYR A 32 6.58 7.00 0.80
CA TYR A 32 6.91 6.94 2.22
C TYR A 32 8.00 7.95 2.66
N THR A 33 9.00 8.23 1.82
CA THR A 33 10.07 9.18 2.15
C THR A 33 9.54 10.60 2.32
N ASP A 34 8.78 11.09 1.34
CA ASP A 34 8.21 12.44 1.39
C ASP A 34 7.10 12.51 2.44
N GLY A 35 6.24 11.49 2.49
CA GLY A 35 5.16 11.42 3.48
C GLY A 35 5.67 11.49 4.91
N ALA A 36 6.77 10.80 5.22
CA ALA A 36 7.40 10.86 6.54
C ALA A 36 7.91 12.26 6.87
N LEU A 37 8.58 12.92 5.91
CA LEU A 37 9.09 14.27 6.08
C LEU A 37 7.96 15.31 6.19
N ILE A 38 6.89 15.16 5.41
CA ILE A 38 5.67 15.96 5.49
C ILE A 38 5.02 15.79 6.87
N ALA A 39 4.89 14.56 7.38
CA ALA A 39 4.33 14.31 8.70
C ALA A 39 5.15 14.99 9.81
N GLN A 40 6.48 14.92 9.72
CA GLN A 40 7.37 15.62 10.67
C GLN A 40 7.17 17.13 10.62
N GLN A 41 7.14 17.72 9.43
CA GLN A 41 7.02 19.16 9.26
C GLN A 41 5.62 19.68 9.55
N ALA A 42 4.58 18.87 9.37
CA ALA A 42 3.21 19.18 9.77
C ALA A 42 3.13 19.47 11.27
N ARG A 43 3.84 18.69 12.09
CA ARG A 43 3.96 18.96 13.53
C ARG A 43 4.74 20.23 13.85
N GLN A 44 5.77 20.56 13.07
CA GLN A 44 6.57 21.78 13.27
C GLN A 44 5.79 23.07 13.00
N VAL A 45 4.72 23.00 12.19
CA VAL A 45 3.85 24.14 11.88
C VAL A 45 2.51 24.08 12.61
N ASP A 46 2.41 23.24 13.65
CA ASP A 46 1.20 23.04 14.46
C ASP A 46 -0.06 22.73 13.65
N LEU A 47 0.07 21.97 12.56
CA LEU A 47 -1.07 21.52 11.77
C LEU A 47 -1.93 20.56 12.62
N GLN A 48 -3.17 20.95 12.89
CA GLN A 48 -4.11 20.18 13.72
C GLN A 48 -4.88 19.10 12.95
N ALA A 49 -4.83 19.15 11.62
CA ALA A 49 -5.55 18.23 10.74
C ALA A 49 -5.08 16.78 10.93
N ARG A 50 -6.01 15.83 10.82
CA ARG A 50 -5.64 14.42 10.73
C ARG A 50 -4.94 14.14 9.41
N LEU A 51 -3.82 13.44 9.47
CA LEU A 51 -3.12 13.00 8.27
C LEU A 51 -3.70 11.67 7.78
N VAL A 52 -4.06 11.62 6.51
CA VAL A 52 -4.34 10.37 5.79
C VAL A 52 -3.36 10.23 4.63
N ALA A 53 -2.89 9.03 4.32
CA ALA A 53 -1.92 8.79 3.28
C ALA A 53 -2.39 7.71 2.31
N ASN A 54 -1.95 7.77 1.06
CA ASN A 54 -2.13 6.67 0.11
C ASN A 54 -1.27 5.46 0.49
N GLY A 55 -1.59 4.29 -0.06
CA GLY A 55 -0.94 3.02 0.29
C GLY A 55 0.58 2.96 0.02
N ALA A 56 1.14 3.91 -0.73
CA ALA A 56 2.59 4.02 -0.91
C ALA A 56 3.35 4.41 0.38
N CYS A 57 2.63 4.92 1.40
CA CYS A 57 3.17 5.16 2.74
C CYS A 57 3.09 3.94 3.67
N ASN A 58 2.43 2.84 3.27
CA ASN A 58 2.45 1.58 4.04
C ASN A 58 3.82 0.88 3.88
N SER A 59 4.83 1.40 4.58
CA SER A 59 6.20 0.89 4.59
C SER A 59 6.80 1.04 5.98
N PRO A 60 7.59 0.07 6.47
CA PRO A 60 8.36 0.24 7.71
C PRO A 60 9.26 1.49 7.68
N LEU A 61 9.73 1.90 6.49
CA LEU A 61 10.56 3.11 6.33
C LEU A 61 9.77 4.39 6.59
N PHE A 62 8.45 4.41 6.35
CA PHE A 62 7.62 5.57 6.72
C PHE A 62 7.67 5.79 8.24
N LEU A 63 7.50 4.71 9.00
CA LEU A 63 7.53 4.69 10.47
C LEU A 63 8.93 5.06 11.00
N GLU A 64 9.98 4.45 10.43
CA GLU A 64 11.36 4.71 10.82
C GLU A 64 11.76 6.18 10.58
N LEU A 65 11.46 6.70 9.38
CA LEU A 65 11.86 8.05 9.00
C LEU A 65 11.04 9.13 9.71
N GLY A 66 9.73 8.92 9.85
CA GLY A 66 8.84 9.91 10.46
C GLY A 66 8.81 9.82 11.98
N GLY A 67 9.12 8.66 12.56
CA GLY A 67 9.08 8.42 14.00
C GLY A 67 7.71 8.71 14.57
N GLU A 68 7.68 9.40 15.72
CA GLU A 68 6.43 9.79 16.38
C GLU A 68 5.52 10.57 15.43
N ALA A 69 6.05 11.31 14.45
CA ALA A 69 5.26 12.13 13.51
C ALA A 69 4.20 11.35 12.73
N THR A 70 4.44 10.04 12.57
CA THR A 70 3.55 9.14 11.84
C THR A 70 2.38 8.63 12.66
N GLU A 71 2.41 8.79 13.98
CA GLU A 71 1.39 8.28 14.88
C GLU A 71 0.00 8.85 14.53
N GLY A 72 -1.00 7.96 14.42
CA GLY A 72 -2.38 8.31 14.04
C GLY A 72 -2.61 8.53 12.54
N VAL A 73 -1.58 8.43 11.69
CA VAL A 73 -1.74 8.50 10.24
C VAL A 73 -2.56 7.29 9.77
N LEU A 74 -3.65 7.55 9.07
CA LEU A 74 -4.44 6.52 8.39
C LEU A 74 -3.90 6.26 6.99
N THR A 75 -3.94 5.02 6.54
CA THR A 75 -3.69 4.66 5.14
C THR A 75 -4.50 3.42 4.74
N THR A 76 -4.33 2.98 3.50
CA THR A 76 -4.99 1.80 2.94
C THR A 76 -3.96 0.88 2.32
N THR A 77 -4.16 -0.43 2.44
CA THR A 77 -3.28 -1.43 1.83
C THR A 77 -4.06 -2.51 1.10
N VAL A 78 -3.48 -3.07 0.05
CA VAL A 78 -4.01 -4.28 -0.63
C VAL A 78 -3.77 -5.55 0.19
N PHE A 79 -2.79 -5.52 1.09
CA PHE A 79 -2.35 -6.68 1.84
C PHE A 79 -1.86 -6.26 3.22
N PHE A 80 -2.34 -6.95 4.26
CA PHE A 80 -1.93 -6.79 5.64
C PHE A 80 -1.86 -8.19 6.25
N ALA A 81 -0.69 -8.62 6.73
CA ALA A 81 -0.42 -10.03 7.04
C ALA A 81 -1.38 -10.58 8.11
N GLU A 82 -1.74 -9.75 9.09
CA GLU A 82 -2.62 -10.07 10.21
C GLU A 82 -4.10 -10.20 9.79
N ALA A 83 -4.49 -9.54 8.70
CA ALA A 83 -5.84 -9.61 8.12
C ALA A 83 -5.85 -10.35 6.78
N ALA A 84 -4.77 -11.08 6.46
CA ALA A 84 -4.61 -11.71 5.16
C ALA A 84 -5.55 -12.91 5.00
N ARG A 85 -5.88 -13.21 3.74
CA ARG A 85 -6.69 -14.37 3.38
C ARG A 85 -5.95 -15.68 3.67
N PRO A 86 -6.64 -16.81 3.92
CA PRO A 86 -6.00 -18.10 4.17
C PRO A 86 -4.98 -18.52 3.10
N GLU A 87 -5.23 -18.16 1.83
CA GLU A 87 -4.36 -18.44 0.68
C GLU A 87 -2.96 -17.81 0.81
N ALA A 88 -2.84 -16.73 1.58
CA ALA A 88 -1.58 -16.04 1.83
C ALA A 88 -0.75 -16.69 2.94
N LYS A 89 -1.35 -17.53 3.80
CA LYS A 89 -0.66 -18.09 4.96
C LYS A 89 0.65 -18.81 4.60
N PRO A 90 0.69 -19.70 3.58
CA PRO A 90 1.95 -20.35 3.20
C PRO A 90 3.04 -19.37 2.77
N PHE A 91 2.65 -18.28 2.07
CA PHE A 91 3.58 -17.23 1.68
C PHE A 91 4.09 -16.45 2.89
N ILE A 92 3.20 -16.04 3.81
CA ILE A 92 3.57 -15.31 5.03
C ILE A 92 4.55 -16.13 5.87
N ASP A 93 4.27 -17.42 6.08
CA ASP A 93 5.11 -18.31 6.86
C ASP A 93 6.50 -18.46 6.20
N ALA A 94 6.56 -18.73 4.89
CA ALA A 94 7.81 -18.90 4.15
C ALA A 94 8.63 -17.60 4.05
N TYR A 95 7.97 -16.47 3.82
CA TYR A 95 8.62 -15.16 3.76
C TYR A 95 9.20 -14.80 5.13
N THR A 96 8.42 -14.97 6.20
CA THR A 96 8.86 -14.67 7.56
C THR A 96 10.03 -15.56 7.97
N ALA A 97 9.99 -16.86 7.66
CA ALA A 97 11.10 -17.78 7.94
C ALA A 97 12.39 -17.39 7.21
N LYS A 98 12.29 -16.84 5.99
CA LYS A 98 13.46 -16.47 5.16
C LYS A 98 14.01 -15.08 5.48
N VAL A 99 13.13 -14.12 5.77
CA VAL A 99 13.47 -12.69 5.87
C VAL A 99 13.52 -12.21 7.32
N GLY A 100 12.94 -12.97 8.26
CA GLY A 100 12.90 -12.63 9.69
C GLY A 100 11.85 -11.56 10.06
N LYS A 101 11.02 -11.15 9.10
CA LYS A 101 9.90 -10.21 9.29
C LYS A 101 8.75 -10.57 8.35
N GLN A 102 7.53 -10.17 8.71
CA GLN A 102 6.36 -10.36 7.86
C GLN A 102 6.48 -9.59 6.53
N PRO A 103 5.85 -10.09 5.45
CA PRO A 103 5.82 -9.37 4.18
C PRO A 103 4.93 -8.14 4.27
N ASP A 104 5.37 -7.06 3.62
CA ASP A 104 4.52 -5.90 3.34
C ASP A 104 3.72 -6.11 2.04
N SER A 105 2.93 -5.11 1.67
CA SER A 105 2.10 -5.18 0.46
C SER A 105 2.90 -5.29 -0.83
N PHE A 106 4.08 -4.67 -0.90
CA PHE A 106 4.96 -4.74 -2.07
C PHE A 106 5.55 -6.14 -2.23
N GLY A 107 6.02 -6.74 -1.14
CA GLY A 107 6.51 -8.12 -1.13
C GLY A 107 5.42 -9.13 -1.51
N ALA A 108 4.20 -8.95 -0.98
CA ALA A 108 3.06 -9.78 -1.33
C ALA A 108 2.67 -9.66 -2.81
N LEU A 109 2.54 -8.43 -3.33
CA LEU A 109 2.22 -8.19 -4.74
C LEU A 109 3.27 -8.74 -5.70
N ALA A 110 4.56 -8.59 -5.37
CA ALA A 110 5.64 -9.13 -6.20
C ALA A 110 5.59 -10.67 -6.28
N TYR A 111 5.37 -11.33 -5.14
CA TYR A 111 5.18 -12.78 -5.11
C TYR A 111 3.95 -13.21 -5.91
N ASP A 112 2.83 -12.52 -5.71
CA ASP A 112 1.56 -12.87 -6.33
C ASP A 112 1.57 -12.66 -7.85
N ALA A 113 2.23 -11.60 -8.33
CA ALA A 113 2.41 -11.34 -9.76
C ALA A 113 3.16 -12.49 -10.47
N VAL A 114 4.21 -13.04 -9.83
CA VAL A 114 4.95 -14.19 -10.38
C VAL A 114 4.06 -15.44 -10.38
N LYS A 115 3.28 -15.66 -9.32
CA LYS A 115 2.33 -16.78 -9.23
C LYS A 115 1.26 -16.72 -10.33
N ILE A 116 0.69 -15.54 -10.55
CA ILE A 116 -0.30 -15.28 -11.62
C ILE A 116 0.33 -15.52 -13.00
N LEU A 117 1.55 -15.03 -13.22
CA LEU A 117 2.27 -15.24 -14.48
C LEU A 117 2.55 -16.72 -14.74
N ALA A 118 2.97 -17.48 -13.71
CA ALA A 118 3.19 -18.92 -13.84
C ALA A 118 1.90 -19.65 -14.22
N TRP A 119 0.78 -19.34 -13.54
CA TRP A 119 -0.53 -19.89 -13.87
C TRP A 119 -0.96 -19.61 -15.31
N ALA A 120 -0.71 -18.38 -15.80
CA ALA A 120 -1.04 -17.98 -17.16
C ALA A 120 -0.13 -18.64 -18.20
N THR A 121 1.14 -18.84 -17.85
CA THR A 121 2.15 -19.49 -18.70
C THR A 121 1.79 -20.95 -18.95
N GLU A 122 1.40 -21.68 -17.92
CA GLU A 122 0.97 -23.08 -18.05
C GLU A 122 -0.30 -23.22 -18.92
N ARG A 123 -1.21 -22.24 -18.87
CA ARG A 123 -2.45 -22.21 -19.68
C ARG A 123 -2.28 -21.64 -21.07
N GLY A 124 -1.21 -20.90 -21.27
CA GLY A 124 -0.87 -20.23 -22.51
C GLY A 124 0.08 -21.03 -23.40
N ASP A 125 0.35 -22.29 -23.06
CA ASP A 125 1.30 -23.16 -23.76
C ASP A 125 2.71 -22.53 -23.89
N PHE A 126 3.09 -21.70 -22.91
CA PHE A 126 4.37 -20.95 -22.91
C PHE A 126 4.53 -19.95 -24.07
N GLU A 127 3.46 -19.62 -24.78
CA GLU A 127 3.44 -18.66 -25.89
C GLU A 127 2.90 -17.31 -25.46
N ARG A 128 3.45 -16.22 -26.00
CA ARG A 128 3.08 -14.84 -25.62
C ARG A 128 1.57 -14.60 -25.78
N GLU A 129 1.01 -14.96 -26.92
CA GLU A 129 -0.40 -14.78 -27.23
C GLU A 129 -1.28 -15.68 -26.35
N GLY A 130 -0.79 -16.88 -26.04
CA GLY A 130 -1.47 -17.82 -25.14
C GLY A 130 -1.53 -17.29 -23.70
N ILE A 131 -0.41 -16.76 -23.18
CA ILE A 131 -0.32 -16.13 -21.86
C ILE A 131 -1.28 -14.95 -21.78
N GLN A 132 -1.26 -14.08 -22.78
CA GLN A 132 -2.16 -12.94 -22.82
C GLN A 132 -3.62 -13.40 -22.79
N ARG A 133 -3.99 -14.37 -23.63
CA ARG A 133 -5.33 -14.94 -23.67
C ARG A 133 -5.75 -15.54 -22.33
N ALA A 134 -4.87 -16.31 -21.69
CA ALA A 134 -5.14 -16.89 -20.36
C ALA A 134 -5.43 -15.83 -19.30
N LEU A 135 -4.71 -14.69 -19.33
CA LEU A 135 -4.99 -13.56 -18.45
C LEU A 135 -6.28 -12.82 -18.81
N VAL A 136 -6.67 -12.75 -20.09
CA VAL A 136 -7.91 -12.08 -20.53
C VAL A 136 -9.15 -12.88 -20.18
N GLU A 137 -9.14 -14.15 -20.55
CA GLU A 137 -10.32 -15.03 -20.53
C GLU A 137 -10.39 -15.84 -19.22
N GLY A 138 -9.32 -15.81 -18.43
CA GLY A 138 -9.20 -16.53 -17.19
C GLY A 138 -10.24 -16.12 -16.16
N SER A 139 -11.05 -17.09 -15.74
CA SER A 139 -11.83 -17.03 -14.51
C SER A 139 -11.07 -17.73 -13.37
N GLU A 140 -11.23 -17.27 -12.14
CA GLU A 140 -10.61 -17.89 -10.95
C GLU A 140 -9.07 -17.91 -11.00
N ILE A 141 -8.47 -16.83 -11.51
CA ILE A 141 -7.01 -16.63 -11.50
C ILE A 141 -6.54 -16.64 -10.04
N PRO A 142 -5.60 -17.51 -9.64
CA PRO A 142 -5.22 -17.66 -8.24
C PRO A 142 -4.39 -16.46 -7.78
N SER A 143 -4.83 -15.83 -6.69
CA SER A 143 -4.12 -14.74 -6.03
C SER A 143 -4.11 -14.93 -4.52
N ILE A 144 -2.97 -14.66 -3.89
CA ILE A 144 -2.85 -14.63 -2.42
C ILE A 144 -3.32 -13.28 -1.84
N VAL A 145 -3.36 -12.22 -2.66
CA VAL A 145 -3.76 -10.87 -2.24
C VAL A 145 -5.28 -10.72 -2.36
N TYR A 146 -5.84 -11.09 -3.52
CA TYR A 146 -7.24 -10.86 -3.87
C TYR A 146 -8.12 -12.09 -3.67
N GLY A 147 -7.54 -13.28 -3.46
CA GLY A 147 -8.25 -14.55 -3.65
C GLY A 147 -8.43 -14.84 -5.15
N PRO A 148 -9.07 -15.95 -5.53
CA PRO A 148 -9.42 -16.20 -6.93
C PRO A 148 -10.14 -15.00 -7.54
N PHE A 149 -9.69 -14.55 -8.71
CA PHE A 149 -10.21 -13.33 -9.33
C PHE A 149 -10.32 -13.44 -10.85
N THR A 150 -10.98 -12.45 -11.45
CA THR A 150 -11.04 -12.21 -12.89
C THR A 150 -10.69 -10.75 -13.17
N PHE A 151 -10.03 -10.49 -14.30
CA PHE A 151 -9.82 -9.11 -14.77
C PHE A 151 -11.08 -8.54 -15.41
N GLY A 152 -11.40 -7.29 -15.09
CA GLY A 152 -12.45 -6.52 -15.75
C GLY A 152 -12.06 -6.06 -17.15
N GLU A 153 -13.00 -5.42 -17.84
CA GLU A 153 -12.77 -4.84 -19.18
C GLU A 153 -11.61 -3.82 -19.18
N ASP A 154 -11.43 -3.10 -18.07
CA ASP A 154 -10.33 -2.15 -17.87
C ASP A 154 -9.00 -2.80 -17.42
N ARG A 155 -8.92 -4.13 -17.43
CA ARG A 155 -7.79 -4.94 -16.97
C ARG A 155 -7.48 -4.81 -15.48
N ARG A 156 -8.42 -4.34 -14.66
CA ARG A 156 -8.27 -4.34 -13.19
C ARG A 156 -8.90 -5.56 -12.56
N VAL A 157 -8.41 -5.92 -11.39
CA VAL A 157 -8.97 -7.00 -10.57
C VAL A 157 -10.37 -6.61 -10.09
N LEU A 158 -11.40 -7.38 -10.43
CA LEU A 158 -12.80 -7.03 -10.15
C LEU A 158 -13.18 -7.06 -8.66
N ASN A 159 -12.53 -7.89 -7.86
CA ASN A 159 -12.80 -8.07 -6.43
C ASN A 159 -11.70 -7.48 -5.54
N ALA A 160 -10.99 -6.45 -6.02
CA ALA A 160 -9.94 -5.80 -5.26
C ALA A 160 -10.50 -5.11 -4.00
N THR A 161 -10.01 -5.52 -2.84
CA THR A 161 -10.37 -4.94 -1.54
C THR A 161 -9.19 -4.21 -0.93
N MET A 162 -9.43 -3.01 -0.38
CA MET A 162 -8.45 -2.30 0.44
C MET A 162 -8.72 -2.58 1.92
N VAL A 163 -7.66 -2.74 2.70
CA VAL A 163 -7.71 -2.79 4.16
C VAL A 163 -7.31 -1.42 4.71
N PRO A 164 -8.19 -0.73 5.45
CA PRO A 164 -7.81 0.49 6.16
C PRO A 164 -6.91 0.14 7.35
N ILE A 165 -5.81 0.86 7.47
CA ILE A 165 -4.83 0.68 8.55
C ILE A 165 -4.45 2.03 9.14
N GLU A 166 -3.98 2.02 10.37
CA GLU A 166 -3.58 3.19 11.15
C GLU A 166 -2.22 2.93 11.80
N VAL A 167 -1.39 3.96 11.91
CA VAL A 167 -0.20 3.89 12.76
C VAL A 167 -0.60 4.02 14.22
N LYS A 168 -0.37 2.96 15.00
CA LYS A 168 -0.59 2.90 16.45
C LYS A 168 0.64 2.35 17.15
N SER A 169 1.12 3.06 18.17
CA SER A 169 2.31 2.70 18.94
C SER A 169 3.52 2.43 18.05
N GLY A 170 3.70 3.24 17.00
CA GLY A 170 4.81 3.10 16.05
C GLY A 170 4.73 1.89 15.11
N ALA A 171 3.58 1.25 14.96
CA ALA A 171 3.35 0.14 14.04
C ALA A 171 2.04 0.32 13.26
N PHE A 172 1.95 -0.24 12.05
CA PHE A 172 0.66 -0.32 11.35
C PHE A 172 -0.25 -1.36 12.02
N ALA A 173 -1.50 -0.99 12.26
CA ALA A 173 -2.54 -1.84 12.78
C ALA A 173 -3.82 -1.65 11.96
N ALA A 174 -4.74 -2.63 12.00
CA ALA A 174 -6.06 -2.44 11.43
C ALA A 174 -6.72 -1.16 12.00
N ALA A 175 -7.25 -0.31 11.14
CA ALA A 175 -8.01 0.84 11.58
C ALA A 175 -9.29 0.35 12.26
N ALA A 176 -9.68 1.01 13.37
CA ALA A 176 -10.98 0.74 13.97
C ALA A 176 -12.08 1.30 13.05
N GLU A 177 -13.22 0.60 12.98
CA GLU A 177 -14.44 1.09 12.32
C GLU A 177 -15.02 2.32 13.04
#